data_AF-A0A815CTE3-F1
#
_entry.id   AF-A0A815CTE3-F1
#
_cell.length_a   1.000
_cell.length_b   1.000
_cell.length_c   1.000
_cell.angle_alpha   90.00
_cell.angle_beta   90.00
_cell.angle_gamma   90.00
#
_symmetry.space_group_name_H-M   'P 1'
#
loop_
_entity.id
_entity.type
_entity.pdbx_description
1 polymer ?
#
loop_
_entity_poly.entity_id
_entity_poly.type
_entity_poly.pdbx_seq_one_letter_code
_entity_poly.pdbx_strand_id
1 'polypeptide(L)'
;MDNDRKRFAKDSLLPPKQQNESYQLLVKLYQETCHLEHCLLNSYLYRACSIKSAPGEFEKIGDSDNNIRAGIQFERAREWKQSILMVAHAEMIHLHYVQCMLCALGELPCFTLPDRHPTTGNWFIPNWRAHVGEKPNNEGVQVPIEPLSPECIQHFVLYESTDALQDQDPFGPKIMVLFKQLFDFEVNLNIESTLLNVDDEQVRAKLFVALGALPPVEELHFASITDFYLQAVAPLYRQGFLPVGPIYRISLLKLSMKEKDLRISKNVLNFYLRCCMEEKTSKRDAPTKYQWLADCEQFRQSHLYRFAMIMMGMKQEMDLANVVNVKFDAYRQLVKIDHNVTLKDLTAQIPYYFNACYLVMIMWLS
;
A
#
# COMPACT_ATOMS: atom_id res chain seq x y z
N MET A 1 30.07 24.23 -39.36
CA MET A 1 29.17 23.29 -38.65
C MET A 1 29.82 21.95 -38.29
N ASP A 2 31.05 21.65 -38.74
CA ASP A 2 31.68 20.32 -38.49
C ASP A 2 32.75 20.32 -37.38
N ASN A 3 33.07 21.50 -36.82
CA ASN A 3 34.06 21.63 -35.73
C ASN A 3 33.46 21.61 -34.32
N ASP A 4 32.14 21.84 -34.17
CA ASP A 4 31.50 21.83 -32.85
C ASP A 4 31.18 20.41 -32.36
N ARG A 5 30.99 19.44 -33.26
CA ARG A 5 30.81 18.01 -32.87
C ARG A 5 32.07 17.38 -32.27
N LYS A 6 33.26 17.90 -32.60
CA LYS A 6 34.54 17.38 -32.07
C LYS A 6 34.92 17.96 -30.72
N ARG A 7 34.33 19.08 -30.29
CA ARG A 7 34.58 19.68 -28.97
C ARG A 7 33.82 18.99 -27.83
N PHE A 8 32.65 18.42 -28.09
CA PHE A 8 31.90 17.66 -27.08
C PHE A 8 32.39 16.20 -26.87
N ALA A 9 33.27 15.69 -27.74
CA ALA A 9 33.77 14.33 -27.64
C ALA A 9 35.01 14.18 -26.74
N LYS A 10 35.62 15.29 -26.29
CA LYS A 10 36.91 15.27 -25.57
C LYS A 10 36.80 15.38 -24.05
N ASP A 11 35.64 15.79 -23.53
CA ASP A 11 35.37 15.92 -22.09
C ASP A 11 34.26 14.96 -21.64
N SER A 12 34.37 13.69 -22.05
CA SER A 12 33.64 12.62 -21.36
C SER A 12 34.24 12.48 -19.96
N LEU A 13 33.69 13.22 -19.00
CA LEU A 13 33.93 13.07 -17.55
C LEU A 13 33.57 11.66 -17.02
N LEU A 14 32.98 10.81 -17.86
CA LEU A 14 32.67 9.44 -17.52
C LEU A 14 33.90 8.55 -17.77
N PRO A 15 34.39 7.82 -16.75
CA PRO A 15 35.46 6.85 -16.92
C PRO A 15 35.06 5.79 -17.97
N PRO A 16 36.03 5.15 -18.65
CA PRO A 16 35.75 4.18 -19.70
C PRO A 16 34.79 3.09 -19.20
N LYS A 17 33.62 2.98 -19.87
CA LYS A 17 32.44 2.18 -19.49
C LYS A 17 32.69 0.69 -19.19
N GLN A 18 33.82 0.11 -19.62
CA GLN A 18 33.94 -1.34 -19.78
C GLN A 18 34.92 -2.06 -18.84
N GLN A 19 35.64 -1.37 -17.94
CA GLN A 19 36.69 -2.03 -17.14
C GLN A 19 36.63 -1.81 -15.62
N ASN A 20 35.64 -1.08 -15.10
CA ASN A 20 35.53 -0.87 -13.66
C ASN A 20 34.55 -1.89 -13.04
N GLU A 21 35.07 -2.83 -12.25
CA GLU A 21 34.27 -3.83 -11.52
C GLU A 21 33.18 -3.19 -10.64
N SER A 22 33.45 -2.03 -10.04
CA SER A 22 32.48 -1.30 -9.22
C SER A 22 31.33 -0.72 -10.06
N TYR A 23 31.61 -0.28 -11.29
CA TYR A 23 30.56 0.18 -12.21
C TYR A 23 29.65 -0.99 -12.60
N GLN A 24 30.23 -2.12 -13.00
CA GLN A 24 29.48 -3.32 -13.37
C GLN A 24 28.65 -3.87 -12.20
N LEU A 25 29.18 -3.82 -10.98
CA LEU A 25 28.44 -4.17 -9.77
C LEU A 25 27.26 -3.23 -9.53
N LEU A 26 27.47 -1.91 -9.64
CA LEU A 26 26.40 -0.92 -9.44
C LEU A 26 25.27 -1.07 -10.48
N VAL A 27 25.60 -1.30 -11.74
CA VAL A 27 24.62 -1.56 -12.80
C VAL A 27 23.80 -2.82 -12.48
N LYS A 28 24.46 -3.92 -12.06
CA LYS A 28 23.76 -5.15 -11.64
C LYS A 28 22.83 -4.91 -10.46
N LEU A 29 23.27 -4.16 -9.44
CA LEU A 29 22.44 -3.83 -8.28
C LEU A 29 21.21 -3.02 -8.69
N TYR A 30 21.35 -2.01 -9.55
CA TYR A 30 20.18 -1.26 -10.04
C TYR A 30 19.25 -2.10 -10.90
N GLN A 31 19.77 -3.02 -11.72
CA GLN A 31 18.93 -3.96 -12.48
C GLN A 31 18.13 -4.87 -11.55
N GLU A 32 18.76 -5.39 -10.48
CA GLU A 32 18.07 -6.19 -9.47
C GLU A 32 17.06 -5.36 -8.67
N THR A 33 17.36 -4.09 -8.36
CA THR A 33 16.36 -3.18 -7.77
C THR A 33 15.18 -2.98 -8.72
N CYS A 34 15.40 -2.80 -10.03
CA CYS A 34 14.31 -2.76 -11.01
C CYS A 34 13.46 -4.03 -10.97
N HIS A 35 14.07 -5.21 -10.85
CA HIS A 35 13.35 -6.48 -10.72
C HIS A 35 12.51 -6.53 -9.45
N LEU A 36 13.05 -6.06 -8.32
CA LEU A 36 12.35 -5.98 -7.05
C LEU A 36 11.13 -5.06 -7.15
N GLU A 37 11.33 -3.79 -7.51
CA GLU A 37 10.23 -2.81 -7.58
C GLU A 37 9.16 -3.24 -8.58
N HIS A 38 9.56 -3.77 -9.74
CA HIS A 38 8.62 -4.22 -10.76
C HIS A 38 7.84 -5.47 -10.32
N CYS A 39 8.48 -6.42 -9.64
CA CYS A 39 7.78 -7.61 -9.16
C CYS A 39 6.82 -7.27 -8.01
N LEU A 40 7.20 -6.37 -7.09
CA LEU A 40 6.34 -5.91 -6.00
C LEU A 40 5.15 -5.12 -6.53
N LEU A 41 5.38 -4.19 -7.48
CA LEU A 41 4.32 -3.50 -8.21
C LEU A 41 3.27 -4.47 -8.76
N ASN A 42 3.70 -5.47 -9.54
CA ASN A 42 2.78 -6.42 -10.16
C ASN A 42 2.12 -7.34 -9.14
N SER A 43 2.84 -7.72 -8.08
CA SER A 43 2.35 -8.49 -6.94
C SER A 43 1.22 -7.74 -6.21
N TYR A 44 1.39 -6.44 -5.98
CA TYR A 44 0.42 -5.56 -5.33
C TYR A 44 -0.80 -5.31 -6.22
N LEU A 45 -0.59 -5.01 -7.50
CA LEU A 45 -1.67 -4.84 -8.48
C LEU A 45 -2.54 -6.09 -8.61
N TYR A 46 -1.92 -7.27 -8.74
CA TYR A 46 -2.66 -8.52 -8.86
C TYR A 46 -3.57 -8.75 -7.66
N ARG A 47 -3.05 -8.54 -6.45
CA ARG A 47 -3.84 -8.71 -5.23
C ARG A 47 -4.93 -7.67 -5.09
N ALA A 48 -4.65 -6.39 -5.37
CA ALA A 48 -5.69 -5.37 -5.38
C ALA A 48 -6.83 -5.70 -6.36
N CYS A 49 -6.50 -6.24 -7.54
CA CYS A 49 -7.47 -6.69 -8.54
C CYS A 49 -8.25 -7.94 -8.10
N SER A 50 -7.66 -8.78 -7.26
CA SER A 50 -8.33 -9.98 -6.72
C SER A 50 -9.39 -9.66 -5.66
N ILE A 51 -9.36 -8.47 -5.05
CA ILE A 51 -10.33 -8.06 -4.03
C ILE A 51 -11.72 -7.90 -4.66
N LYS A 52 -12.74 -8.44 -3.98
CA LYS A 52 -14.15 -8.23 -4.32
C LYS A 52 -14.46 -6.74 -4.38
N SER A 53 -15.13 -6.29 -5.43
CA SER A 53 -15.30 -4.86 -5.72
C SER A 53 -16.72 -4.45 -6.09
N ALA A 54 -17.68 -5.37 -6.05
CA ALA A 54 -19.10 -5.07 -6.15
C ALA A 54 -19.80 -5.39 -4.82
N PRO A 55 -20.77 -4.57 -4.37
CA PRO A 55 -21.54 -4.82 -3.15
C PRO A 55 -22.19 -6.22 -3.13
N GLY A 56 -22.69 -6.67 -4.29
CA GLY A 56 -23.30 -8.00 -4.45
C GLY A 56 -22.37 -9.18 -4.12
N GLU A 57 -21.06 -9.00 -4.17
CA GLU A 57 -20.08 -10.05 -3.82
C GLU A 57 -19.99 -10.30 -2.30
N PHE A 58 -20.63 -9.44 -1.50
CA PHE A 58 -20.69 -9.52 -0.03
C PHE A 58 -22.09 -9.80 0.49
N GLU A 59 -23.14 -9.79 -0.34
CA GLU A 59 -24.54 -9.93 0.10
C GLU A 59 -24.83 -11.25 0.83
N LYS A 60 -24.06 -12.30 0.53
CA LYS A 60 -24.25 -13.64 1.11
C LYS A 60 -23.05 -14.05 1.95
N ILE A 61 -23.32 -14.71 3.06
CA ILE A 61 -22.34 -15.47 3.82
C ILE A 61 -22.65 -16.96 3.62
N GLY A 62 -21.68 -17.71 3.11
CA GLY A 62 -21.91 -19.12 2.76
C GLY A 62 -22.99 -19.30 1.69
N ASP A 63 -23.79 -20.37 1.82
CA ASP A 63 -24.72 -20.79 0.77
C ASP A 63 -26.15 -20.26 0.90
N SER A 64 -26.58 -19.65 2.02
CA SER A 64 -28.00 -19.31 2.21
C SER A 64 -28.35 -18.03 2.98
N ASP A 65 -27.44 -17.44 3.76
CA ASP A 65 -27.84 -16.39 4.70
C ASP A 65 -27.41 -15.00 4.23
N ASN A 66 -28.32 -14.03 4.40
CA ASN A 66 -28.05 -12.62 4.14
C ASN A 66 -26.95 -12.12 5.09
N ASN A 67 -25.95 -11.47 4.51
CA ASN A 67 -24.86 -10.88 5.26
C ASN A 67 -25.23 -9.49 5.79
N ILE A 68 -25.60 -9.40 7.07
CA ILE A 68 -25.93 -8.13 7.73
C ILE A 68 -24.76 -7.13 7.74
N ARG A 69 -23.51 -7.60 7.56
CA ARG A 69 -22.29 -6.78 7.50
C ARG A 69 -21.82 -6.51 6.07
N ALA A 70 -22.59 -6.87 5.05
CA ALA A 70 -22.18 -6.77 3.64
C ALA A 70 -21.66 -5.36 3.28
N GLY A 71 -22.37 -4.31 3.69
CA GLY A 71 -21.97 -2.93 3.43
C GLY A 71 -20.64 -2.56 4.09
N ILE A 72 -20.44 -2.93 5.36
CA ILE A 72 -19.20 -2.66 6.10
C ILE A 72 -18.02 -3.40 5.46
N GLN A 73 -18.22 -4.67 5.10
CA GLN A 73 -17.19 -5.50 4.49
C GLN A 73 -16.83 -5.03 3.09
N PHE A 74 -17.83 -4.57 2.31
CA PHE A 74 -17.60 -3.93 1.03
C PHE A 74 -16.74 -2.67 1.15
N GLU A 75 -17.09 -1.76 2.08
CA GLU A 75 -16.33 -0.53 2.27
C GLU A 75 -14.90 -0.79 2.78
N ARG A 76 -14.72 -1.75 3.70
CA ARG A 76 -13.39 -2.19 4.15
C ARG A 76 -12.56 -2.76 2.99
N ALA A 77 -13.14 -3.66 2.19
CA ALA A 77 -12.46 -4.21 1.02
C ALA A 77 -12.09 -3.13 -0.01
N ARG A 78 -12.97 -2.15 -0.22
CA ARG A 78 -12.72 -0.98 -1.08
C ARG A 78 -11.56 -0.15 -0.55
N GLU A 79 -11.51 0.12 0.75
CA GLU A 79 -10.41 0.84 1.41
C GLU A 79 -9.09 0.09 1.31
N TRP A 80 -9.08 -1.23 1.56
CA TRP A 80 -7.88 -2.06 1.42
C TRP A 80 -7.38 -2.06 -0.02
N LYS A 81 -8.28 -2.22 -0.99
CA LYS A 81 -7.96 -2.14 -2.41
C LYS A 81 -7.33 -0.80 -2.76
N GLN A 82 -7.93 0.30 -2.33
CA GLN A 82 -7.39 1.63 -2.57
C GLN A 82 -6.00 1.79 -1.95
N SER A 83 -5.81 1.32 -0.71
CA SER A 83 -4.52 1.40 -0.02
C SER A 83 -3.43 0.59 -0.73
N ILE A 84 -3.73 -0.62 -1.20
CA ILE A 84 -2.77 -1.44 -1.98
C ILE A 84 -2.46 -0.77 -3.32
N LEU A 85 -3.46 -0.20 -4.01
CA LEU A 85 -3.23 0.52 -5.27
C LEU A 85 -2.38 1.78 -5.09
N MET A 86 -2.51 2.48 -3.95
CA MET A 86 -1.64 3.62 -3.63
C MET A 86 -0.19 3.20 -3.43
N VAL A 87 0.05 2.06 -2.76
CA VAL A 87 1.40 1.49 -2.62
C VAL A 87 1.94 1.05 -3.98
N ALA A 88 1.15 0.32 -4.78
CA ALA A 88 1.53 -0.05 -6.14
C ALA A 88 1.91 1.18 -7.00
N HIS A 89 1.17 2.28 -6.89
CA HIS A 89 1.52 3.52 -7.56
C HIS A 89 2.88 4.08 -7.10
N ALA A 90 3.20 4.01 -5.80
CA ALA A 90 4.51 4.39 -5.29
C ALA A 90 5.63 3.48 -5.83
N GLU A 91 5.42 2.16 -5.93
CA GLU A 91 6.41 1.25 -6.52
C GLU A 91 6.72 1.55 -7.99
N MET A 92 5.72 2.04 -8.74
CA MET A 92 5.96 2.52 -10.10
C MET A 92 6.88 3.74 -10.12
N ILE A 93 6.73 4.66 -9.16
CA ILE A 93 7.61 5.83 -9.01
C ILE A 93 9.02 5.37 -8.60
N HIS A 94 9.14 4.42 -7.67
CA HIS A 94 10.42 3.84 -7.26
C HIS A 94 11.15 3.23 -8.45
N LEU A 95 10.46 2.40 -9.24
CA LEU A 95 10.98 1.81 -10.45
C LEU A 95 11.45 2.87 -11.47
N HIS A 96 10.66 3.93 -11.67
CA HIS A 96 11.07 5.05 -12.51
C HIS A 96 12.36 5.71 -12.03
N TYR A 97 12.51 5.94 -10.72
CA TYR A 97 13.75 6.52 -10.19
C TYR A 97 14.97 5.63 -10.42
N VAL A 98 14.85 4.32 -10.21
CA VAL A 98 15.95 3.38 -10.47
C VAL A 98 16.33 3.37 -11.95
N GLN A 99 15.36 3.50 -12.85
CA GLN A 99 15.62 3.64 -14.29
C GLN A 99 16.34 4.93 -14.64
N CYS A 100 15.96 6.05 -14.02
CA CYS A 100 16.70 7.30 -14.15
C CYS A 100 18.16 7.14 -13.67
N MET A 101 18.41 6.38 -12.60
CA MET A 101 19.78 6.09 -12.15
C MET A 101 20.57 5.24 -13.14
N LEU A 102 19.95 4.22 -13.77
CA LEU A 102 20.57 3.44 -14.86
C LEU A 102 20.90 4.33 -16.06
N CYS A 103 19.95 5.16 -16.49
CA CYS A 103 20.14 6.10 -17.59
C CYS A 103 21.26 7.11 -17.30
N ALA A 104 21.38 7.60 -16.07
CA ALA A 104 22.45 8.50 -15.64
C ALA A 104 23.84 7.83 -15.72
N LEU A 105 23.91 6.52 -15.55
CA LEU A 105 25.13 5.72 -15.79
C LEU A 105 25.39 5.42 -17.28
N GLY A 106 24.50 5.85 -18.17
CA GLY A 106 24.55 5.59 -19.61
C GLY A 106 24.14 4.17 -19.99
N GLU A 107 23.41 3.47 -19.11
CA GLU A 107 22.80 2.17 -19.36
C GLU A 107 21.36 2.32 -19.87
N LEU A 108 20.82 1.26 -20.45
CA LEU A 108 19.42 1.21 -20.87
C LEU A 108 18.49 0.98 -19.66
N PRO A 109 17.25 1.51 -19.66
CA PRO A 109 16.26 1.15 -18.65
C PRO A 109 16.01 -0.35 -18.57
N CYS A 110 15.81 -0.86 -17.34
CA CYS A 110 15.44 -2.25 -17.10
C CYS A 110 13.96 -2.36 -16.73
N PHE A 111 13.18 -3.05 -17.57
CA PHE A 111 11.76 -3.38 -17.35
C PHE A 111 11.50 -4.89 -17.27
N THR A 112 12.56 -5.70 -17.21
CA THR A 112 12.41 -7.15 -17.12
C THR A 112 11.86 -7.53 -15.73
N LEU A 113 11.23 -8.70 -15.65
CA LEU A 113 10.84 -9.31 -14.38
C LEU A 113 11.92 -10.30 -13.95
N PRO A 114 12.05 -10.56 -12.65
CA PRO A 114 12.96 -11.61 -12.16
C PRO A 114 12.51 -12.98 -12.67
N ASP A 115 13.45 -13.92 -12.67
CA ASP A 115 13.17 -15.30 -13.02
C ASP A 115 12.16 -15.96 -12.07
N ARG A 116 11.49 -17.00 -12.57
CA ARG A 116 10.60 -17.81 -11.75
C ARG A 116 11.37 -18.90 -11.03
N HIS A 117 11.04 -19.11 -9.75
CA HIS A 117 11.51 -20.28 -9.02
C HIS A 117 10.92 -21.56 -9.66
N PRO A 118 11.75 -22.56 -10.01
CA PRO A 118 11.35 -23.67 -10.88
C PRO A 118 10.26 -24.56 -10.27
N THR A 119 10.21 -24.68 -8.94
CA THR A 119 9.27 -25.56 -8.24
C THR A 119 7.93 -24.87 -7.95
N THR A 120 7.95 -23.58 -7.64
CA THR A 120 6.79 -22.86 -7.11
C THR A 120 6.15 -21.95 -8.15
N GLY A 121 6.88 -21.58 -9.20
CA GLY A 121 6.42 -20.60 -10.19
C GLY A 121 6.39 -19.15 -9.66
N ASN A 122 6.83 -18.92 -8.43
CA ASN A 122 6.91 -17.58 -7.84
C ASN A 122 8.06 -16.79 -8.46
N TRP A 123 7.99 -15.45 -8.44
CA TRP A 123 9.17 -14.65 -8.75
C TRP A 123 10.26 -14.90 -7.71
N PHE A 124 11.53 -14.85 -8.11
CA PHE A 124 12.65 -15.15 -7.23
C PHE A 124 13.74 -14.09 -7.33
N ILE A 125 14.12 -13.53 -6.19
CA ILE A 125 15.18 -12.52 -6.10
C ILE A 125 16.31 -13.07 -5.22
N PRO A 126 17.48 -13.40 -5.80
CA PRO A 126 18.52 -14.13 -5.10
C PRO A 126 19.24 -13.30 -4.03
N ASN A 127 19.49 -12.00 -4.25
CA ASN A 127 20.27 -11.20 -3.30
C ASN A 127 19.41 -10.39 -2.33
N TRP A 128 18.09 -10.42 -2.49
CA TRP A 128 17.18 -9.84 -1.51
C TRP A 128 16.92 -10.82 -0.37
N ARG A 129 16.91 -10.30 0.86
CA ARG A 129 16.72 -11.07 2.08
C ARG A 129 15.58 -10.45 2.86
N ALA A 130 14.58 -11.26 3.17
CA ALA A 130 13.48 -10.92 4.06
C ALA A 130 13.35 -12.05 5.08
N HIS A 131 13.25 -11.71 6.36
CA HIS A 131 13.29 -12.69 7.45
C HIS A 131 12.46 -12.29 8.67
N VAL A 132 12.19 -13.29 9.51
CA VAL A 132 11.50 -13.11 10.79
C VAL A 132 12.44 -13.59 11.89
N GLY A 133 12.91 -12.67 12.74
CA GLY A 133 13.86 -12.94 13.81
C GLY A 133 15.31 -13.12 13.34
N GLU A 134 16.16 -13.78 14.13
CA GLU A 134 17.63 -13.70 13.97
C GLU A 134 18.25 -14.50 12.79
N LYS A 135 17.47 -15.13 11.92
CA LYS A 135 18.02 -15.97 10.84
C LYS A 135 17.56 -15.54 9.45
N PRO A 136 18.34 -14.70 8.75
CA PRO A 136 18.13 -14.47 7.33
C PRO A 136 18.32 -15.78 6.56
N ASN A 137 17.32 -16.13 5.75
CA ASN A 137 17.48 -17.19 4.77
C ASN A 137 18.56 -16.75 3.75
N ASN A 138 19.53 -17.61 3.47
CA ASN A 138 20.57 -17.34 2.47
C ASN A 138 20.12 -17.67 1.04
N GLU A 139 18.92 -18.23 0.87
CA GLU A 139 18.42 -18.73 -0.41
C GLU A 139 17.68 -17.68 -1.25
N GLY A 140 17.72 -16.38 -0.89
CA GLY A 140 16.93 -15.34 -1.57
C GLY A 140 15.45 -15.34 -1.18
N VAL A 141 14.67 -14.46 -1.81
CA VAL A 141 13.23 -14.28 -1.51
C VAL A 141 12.37 -14.67 -2.71
N GLN A 142 11.33 -15.46 -2.43
CA GLN A 142 10.26 -15.72 -3.39
C GLN A 142 9.10 -14.74 -3.17
N VAL A 143 8.60 -14.15 -4.25
CA VAL A 143 7.40 -13.29 -4.26
C VAL A 143 6.26 -14.05 -4.96
N PRO A 144 5.27 -14.55 -4.20
CA PRO A 144 4.14 -15.26 -4.78
C PRO A 144 3.26 -14.37 -5.66
N ILE A 145 2.57 -14.99 -6.62
CA ILE A 145 1.47 -14.35 -7.35
C ILE A 145 0.20 -15.13 -7.05
N GLU A 146 -0.54 -14.63 -6.07
CA GLU A 146 -1.77 -15.27 -5.62
C GLU A 146 -2.77 -14.20 -5.18
N PRO A 147 -4.08 -14.53 -5.12
CA PRO A 147 -5.11 -13.62 -4.63
C PRO A 147 -4.77 -13.10 -3.23
N LEU A 148 -5.37 -11.98 -2.84
CA LEU A 148 -5.19 -11.42 -1.51
C LEU A 148 -5.59 -12.46 -0.45
N SER A 149 -4.70 -12.76 0.48
CA SER A 149 -4.95 -13.63 1.63
C SER A 149 -4.31 -13.04 2.90
N PRO A 150 -4.68 -13.54 4.09
CA PRO A 150 -4.02 -13.17 5.35
C PRO A 150 -2.51 -13.45 5.34
N GLU A 151 -2.09 -14.54 4.71
CA GLU A 151 -0.69 -14.92 4.59
C GLU A 151 0.05 -13.97 3.64
N CYS A 152 -0.59 -13.59 2.53
CA CYS A 152 -0.04 -12.63 1.59
C CYS A 152 0.19 -11.24 2.18
N ILE A 153 -0.74 -10.74 2.99
CA ILE A 153 -0.57 -9.42 3.61
C ILE A 153 0.56 -9.44 4.65
N GLN A 154 0.80 -10.58 5.31
CA GLN A 154 1.99 -10.76 6.16
C GLN A 154 3.26 -10.68 5.33
N HIS A 155 3.33 -11.29 4.15
CA HIS A 155 4.48 -11.10 3.26
C HIS A 155 4.72 -9.62 2.95
N PHE A 156 3.67 -8.81 2.77
CA PHE A 156 3.83 -7.39 2.46
C PHE A 156 4.31 -6.58 3.65
N VAL A 157 3.77 -6.86 4.85
CA VAL A 157 4.31 -6.31 6.09
C VAL A 157 5.79 -6.66 6.22
N LEU A 158 6.17 -7.89 5.90
CA LEU A 158 7.56 -8.35 5.95
C LEU A 158 8.44 -7.63 4.92
N TYR A 159 8.01 -7.54 3.67
CA TYR A 159 8.76 -6.91 2.58
C TYR A 159 9.03 -5.43 2.83
N GLU A 160 8.06 -4.73 3.42
CA GLU A 160 8.16 -3.30 3.76
C GLU A 160 8.76 -3.06 5.16
N SER A 161 9.06 -4.13 5.90
CA SER A 161 9.69 -4.00 7.21
C SER A 161 11.17 -3.68 7.06
N THR A 162 11.65 -2.73 7.86
CA THR A 162 13.10 -2.50 8.01
C THR A 162 13.78 -3.71 8.62
N ASP A 163 15.07 -3.91 8.35
CA ASP A 163 15.89 -4.97 8.98
C ASP A 163 15.71 -5.02 10.51
N ALA A 164 15.73 -3.85 11.18
CA ALA A 164 15.56 -3.78 12.64
C ALA A 164 14.20 -4.28 13.15
N LEU A 165 13.16 -4.20 12.33
CA LEU A 165 11.83 -4.71 12.64
C LEU A 165 11.72 -6.19 12.30
N GLN A 166 12.34 -6.62 11.19
CA GLN A 166 12.49 -8.02 10.82
C GLN A 166 13.21 -8.82 11.91
N ASP A 167 14.32 -8.29 12.44
CA ASP A 167 15.09 -8.86 13.55
C ASP A 167 14.27 -9.01 14.85
N GLN A 168 13.31 -8.10 15.07
CA GLN A 168 12.43 -8.10 16.24
C GLN A 168 11.20 -9.01 16.09
N ASP A 169 11.09 -9.72 14.97
CA ASP A 169 9.88 -10.42 14.54
C ASP A 169 8.69 -9.45 14.36
N PRO A 170 8.35 -9.04 13.10
CA PRO A 170 7.24 -8.13 12.84
C PRO A 170 5.87 -8.71 13.23
N PHE A 171 5.80 -10.02 13.50
CA PHE A 171 4.60 -10.73 13.93
C PHE A 171 4.68 -11.16 15.41
N GLY A 172 5.75 -10.78 16.10
CA GLY A 172 5.94 -11.04 17.52
C GLY A 172 4.88 -10.34 18.38
N PRO A 173 4.59 -10.84 19.60
CA PRO A 173 3.51 -10.33 20.44
C PRO A 173 3.56 -8.82 20.68
N LYS A 174 4.77 -8.28 20.89
CA LYS A 174 4.98 -6.85 21.13
C LYS A 174 4.58 -5.99 19.92
N ILE A 175 5.01 -6.37 18.72
CA ILE A 175 4.71 -5.63 17.50
C ILE A 175 3.24 -5.77 17.14
N MET A 176 2.66 -6.97 17.31
CA MET A 176 1.22 -7.18 17.07
C MET A 176 0.33 -6.37 18.02
N VAL A 177 0.74 -6.17 19.27
CA VAL A 177 0.05 -5.25 20.20
C VAL A 177 0.11 -3.82 19.68
N LEU A 178 1.28 -3.37 19.20
CA LEU A 178 1.44 -2.02 18.62
C LEU A 178 0.57 -1.84 17.37
N PHE A 179 0.60 -2.78 16.42
CA PHE A 179 -0.25 -2.73 15.24
C PHE A 179 -1.73 -2.71 15.60
N LYS A 180 -2.15 -3.47 16.60
CA LYS A 180 -3.52 -3.40 17.11
C LYS A 180 -3.86 -2.02 17.67
N GLN A 181 -2.99 -1.43 18.47
CA GLN A 181 -3.21 -0.08 19.03
C GLN A 181 -3.32 0.98 17.94
N LEU A 182 -2.47 0.92 16.91
CA LEU A 182 -2.54 1.80 15.75
C LEU A 182 -3.81 1.58 14.92
N PHE A 183 -4.23 0.33 14.76
CA PHE A 183 -5.50 0.02 14.09
C PHE A 183 -6.71 0.55 14.87
N ASP A 184 -6.75 0.32 16.18
CA ASP A 184 -7.80 0.86 17.05
C ASP A 184 -7.81 2.41 17.00
N PHE A 185 -6.65 3.05 16.88
CA PHE A 185 -6.53 4.50 16.67
C PHE A 185 -7.18 4.95 15.36
N GLU A 186 -6.85 4.33 14.23
CA GLU A 186 -7.41 4.69 12.92
C GLU A 186 -8.93 4.54 12.89
N VAL A 187 -9.45 3.45 13.47
CA VAL A 187 -10.90 3.24 13.58
C VAL A 187 -11.54 4.38 14.38
N ASN A 188 -10.98 4.73 15.54
CA ASN A 188 -11.51 5.82 16.36
C ASN A 188 -11.38 7.19 15.67
N LEU A 189 -10.28 7.44 14.97
CA LEU A 189 -10.05 8.66 14.20
C LEU A 189 -11.07 8.82 13.06
N ASN A 190 -11.38 7.73 12.36
CA ASN A 190 -12.38 7.72 11.30
C ASN A 190 -13.80 7.95 11.85
N ILE A 191 -14.12 7.38 13.02
CA ILE A 191 -15.41 7.64 13.70
C ILE A 191 -15.48 9.11 14.13
N GLU A 192 -14.46 9.62 14.83
CA GLU A 192 -14.47 11.01 15.31
C GLU A 192 -14.48 12.03 14.17
N SER A 193 -13.79 11.75 13.06
CA SER A 193 -13.84 12.64 11.88
C SER A 193 -15.24 12.70 11.25
N THR A 194 -15.97 11.59 11.27
CA THR A 194 -17.38 11.53 10.82
C THR A 194 -18.29 12.35 11.75
N LEU A 195 -17.96 12.42 13.03
CA LEU A 195 -18.75 13.11 14.06
C LEU A 195 -18.34 14.57 14.29
N LEU A 196 -17.39 15.10 13.50
CA LEU A 196 -16.76 16.40 13.76
C LEU A 196 -17.75 17.59 13.79
N ASN A 197 -18.89 17.47 13.09
CA ASN A 197 -19.94 18.50 13.03
C ASN A 197 -21.18 18.16 13.88
N VAL A 198 -21.09 17.18 14.78
CA VAL A 198 -22.18 16.84 15.70
C VAL A 198 -21.96 17.57 17.02
N ASP A 199 -22.59 18.73 17.14
CA ASP A 199 -22.42 19.63 18.30
C ASP A 199 -23.11 19.13 19.58
N ASP A 200 -24.20 18.36 19.43
CA ASP A 200 -24.91 17.77 20.57
C ASP A 200 -24.14 16.57 21.12
N GLU A 201 -23.64 16.69 22.35
CA GLU A 201 -22.81 15.67 23.00
C GLU A 201 -23.57 14.35 23.26
N GLN A 202 -24.88 14.39 23.50
CA GLN A 202 -25.69 13.18 23.69
C GLN A 202 -25.92 12.45 22.37
N VAL A 203 -26.22 13.19 21.30
CA VAL A 203 -26.35 12.63 19.95
C VAL A 203 -25.01 12.07 19.49
N ARG A 204 -23.93 12.82 19.70
CA ARG A 204 -22.56 12.39 19.39
C ARG A 204 -22.19 11.11 20.14
N ALA A 205 -22.47 11.02 21.44
CA ALA A 205 -22.18 9.82 22.23
C ALA A 205 -22.97 8.60 21.73
N LYS A 206 -24.25 8.77 21.38
CA LYS A 206 -25.07 7.70 20.79
C LYS A 206 -24.52 7.25 19.43
N LEU A 207 -24.17 8.20 18.56
CA LEU A 207 -23.59 7.90 17.24
C LEU A 207 -22.21 7.25 17.37
N PHE A 208 -21.38 7.66 18.31
CA PHE A 208 -20.08 7.05 18.57
C PHE A 208 -20.23 5.58 18.94
N VAL A 209 -21.16 5.25 19.85
CA VAL A 209 -21.47 3.86 20.21
C VAL A 209 -22.04 3.10 19.01
N ALA A 210 -22.96 3.71 18.25
CA ALA A 210 -23.53 3.07 17.06
C ALA A 210 -22.47 2.77 15.99
N LEU A 211 -21.58 3.73 15.70
CA LEU A 211 -20.48 3.58 14.72
C LEU A 211 -19.38 2.62 15.22
N GLY A 212 -19.14 2.56 16.53
CA GLY A 212 -18.18 1.64 17.14
C GLY A 212 -18.71 0.21 17.33
N ALA A 213 -20.03 0.01 17.36
CA ALA A 213 -20.69 -1.27 17.61
C ALA A 213 -21.56 -1.77 16.43
N LEU A 214 -21.44 -1.18 15.24
CA LEU A 214 -22.44 -1.19 14.16
C LEU A 214 -23.31 -2.48 14.06
N PRO A 215 -24.62 -2.37 14.37
CA PRO A 215 -25.68 -3.33 14.04
C PRO A 215 -26.21 -3.05 12.59
N PRO A 216 -27.26 -3.75 12.08
CA PRO A 216 -27.46 -3.98 10.65
C PRO A 216 -27.80 -2.72 9.83
N VAL A 217 -27.43 -2.78 8.54
CA VAL A 217 -27.50 -1.72 7.51
C VAL A 217 -28.93 -1.20 7.24
N GLU A 218 -29.96 -1.84 7.77
CA GLU A 218 -31.37 -1.50 7.55
C GLU A 218 -31.80 -0.15 8.16
N GLU A 219 -30.99 0.45 9.04
CA GLU A 219 -31.25 1.78 9.62
C GLU A 219 -30.43 2.92 8.96
N LEU A 220 -29.54 2.62 8.00
CA LEU A 220 -28.76 3.63 7.29
C LEU A 220 -29.38 3.93 5.91
N HIS A 221 -30.45 4.71 5.91
CA HIS A 221 -31.00 5.27 4.68
C HIS A 221 -30.06 6.36 4.12
N PHE A 222 -29.23 6.00 3.14
CA PHE A 222 -28.48 6.96 2.34
C PHE A 222 -29.30 7.45 1.14
N ALA A 223 -29.43 8.77 1.00
CA ALA A 223 -30.01 9.41 -0.19
C ALA A 223 -29.01 9.38 -1.37
N SER A 224 -28.76 8.19 -1.92
CA SER A 224 -28.00 7.86 -3.14
C SER A 224 -26.47 8.14 -3.19
N ILE A 225 -25.76 7.18 -3.78
CA ILE A 225 -24.30 7.17 -4.05
C ILE A 225 -23.84 8.29 -5.01
N THR A 226 -24.76 8.81 -5.83
CA THR A 226 -24.46 9.83 -6.84
C THR A 226 -24.16 11.19 -6.21
N ASP A 227 -24.82 11.55 -5.11
CA ASP A 227 -24.61 12.82 -4.42
C ASP A 227 -23.29 12.87 -3.64
N PHE A 228 -22.86 11.73 -3.08
CA PHE A 228 -21.54 11.61 -2.45
C PHE A 228 -20.40 11.76 -3.48
N TYR A 229 -20.56 11.17 -4.67
CA TYR A 229 -19.53 11.22 -5.70
C TYR A 229 -19.37 12.64 -6.30
N LEU A 230 -20.47 13.35 -6.53
CA LEU A 230 -20.44 14.69 -7.14
C LEU A 230 -19.99 15.80 -6.19
N GLN A 231 -20.28 15.70 -4.89
CA GLN A 231 -19.97 16.76 -3.93
C GLN A 231 -18.65 16.57 -3.18
N ALA A 232 -18.23 15.33 -2.93
CA ALA A 232 -17.00 15.06 -2.17
C ALA A 232 -15.81 14.66 -3.06
N VAL A 233 -16.05 13.86 -4.09
CA VAL A 233 -14.97 13.25 -4.90
C VAL A 233 -14.60 14.11 -6.11
N ALA A 234 -15.58 14.67 -6.84
CA ALA A 234 -15.32 15.49 -8.03
C ALA A 234 -14.48 16.77 -7.77
N PRO A 235 -14.60 17.49 -6.63
CA PRO A 235 -13.72 18.62 -6.32
C PRO A 235 -12.27 18.21 -6.04
N LEU A 236 -12.06 17.03 -5.44
CA LEU A 236 -10.72 16.46 -5.19
C LEU A 236 -10.01 16.10 -6.51
N TYR A 237 -10.74 15.60 -7.51
CA TYR A 237 -10.20 15.37 -8.85
C TYR A 237 -9.83 16.66 -9.58
N ARG A 238 -10.50 17.79 -9.32
CA ARG A 238 -10.15 19.10 -9.92
C ARG A 238 -8.98 19.80 -9.22
N GLN A 239 -8.63 19.39 -8.00
CA GLN A 239 -7.60 20.03 -7.18
C GLN A 239 -6.30 19.20 -7.07
N GLY A 240 -6.30 17.93 -7.49
CA GLY A 240 -5.25 16.95 -7.16
C GLY A 240 -4.02 16.87 -8.06
N PHE A 241 -3.86 17.71 -9.09
CA PHE A 241 -2.65 17.70 -9.91
C PHE A 241 -1.72 18.87 -9.54
N LEU A 242 -0.69 18.59 -8.72
CA LEU A 242 0.68 19.17 -8.64
C LEU A 242 1.29 19.06 -7.22
N PRO A 243 2.63 19.09 -7.04
CA PRO A 243 3.67 18.20 -7.55
C PRO A 243 4.32 17.37 -6.41
N VAL A 244 4.81 16.18 -6.74
CA VAL A 244 5.54 15.28 -5.81
C VAL A 244 6.95 15.84 -5.57
N GLY A 245 7.29 16.16 -4.32
CA GLY A 245 8.64 16.54 -3.86
C GLY A 245 9.37 15.35 -3.21
N PRO A 246 10.69 15.44 -2.98
CA PRO A 246 11.57 14.27 -2.88
C PRO A 246 11.44 13.51 -1.55
N ILE A 247 11.34 12.19 -1.70
CA ILE A 247 11.52 11.12 -0.70
C ILE A 247 12.95 11.17 -0.16
N TYR A 248 13.20 10.92 1.14
CA TYR A 248 14.33 10.08 1.61
C TYR A 248 14.19 9.67 3.10
N ARG A 249 14.53 8.39 3.35
CA ARG A 249 15.09 7.80 4.58
C ARG A 249 14.39 8.11 5.92
N ILE A 250 13.51 7.21 6.33
CA ILE A 250 13.17 7.07 7.76
C ILE A 250 14.12 6.02 8.34
N SER A 251 15.20 6.50 8.97
CA SER A 251 15.76 5.78 10.12
C SER A 251 14.62 5.70 11.13
N LEU A 252 14.25 4.50 11.58
CA LEU A 252 13.39 4.33 12.75
C LEU A 252 14.05 5.08 13.92
N LEU A 253 13.68 6.35 14.08
CA LEU A 253 13.89 7.12 15.28
C LEU A 253 13.32 6.24 16.38
N LYS A 254 14.23 5.72 17.22
CA LYS A 254 13.98 5.03 18.47
C LYS A 254 12.52 5.21 18.86
N LEU A 255 11.70 4.16 18.65
CA LEU A 255 10.38 4.02 19.26
C LEU A 255 10.57 3.98 20.78
N SER A 256 10.86 5.15 21.31
CA SER A 256 10.91 5.55 22.71
C SER A 256 9.74 6.53 22.93
N MET A 257 8.61 6.29 22.26
CA MET A 257 7.34 6.61 22.88
C MET A 257 7.19 5.56 24.00
N LYS A 258 7.46 5.98 25.24
CA LYS A 258 7.29 5.11 26.40
C LYS A 258 5.88 4.53 26.32
N GLU A 259 5.70 3.23 26.56
CA GLU A 259 4.40 2.51 26.61
C GLU A 259 3.28 3.26 27.36
N LYS A 260 3.62 4.23 28.21
CA LYS A 260 2.67 5.08 28.94
C LYS A 260 1.93 6.10 28.06
N ASP A 261 2.45 6.46 26.88
CA ASP A 261 1.85 7.49 26.00
C ASP A 261 0.87 6.91 24.94
N LEU A 262 0.83 5.60 24.76
CA LEU A 262 -0.11 4.91 23.85
C LEU A 262 -1.49 4.63 24.48
N ARG A 263 -1.76 5.16 25.68
CA ARG A 263 -3.15 5.40 26.09
C ARG A 263 -3.68 6.59 25.30
N ILE A 264 -4.27 6.30 24.15
CA ILE A 264 -4.88 7.30 23.28
C ILE A 264 -6.12 7.84 24.00
N SER A 265 -5.91 8.85 24.82
CA SER A 265 -7.02 9.57 25.43
C SER A 265 -7.76 10.33 24.34
N LYS A 266 -9.08 10.49 24.51
CA LYS A 266 -9.94 11.35 23.68
C LYS A 266 -9.32 12.75 23.45
N ASN A 267 -8.52 13.24 24.40
CA ASN A 267 -7.81 14.52 24.32
C ASN A 267 -6.67 14.52 23.29
N VAL A 268 -5.92 13.42 23.15
CA VAL A 268 -4.85 13.29 22.13
C VAL A 268 -5.45 13.23 20.73
N LEU A 269 -6.56 12.49 20.57
CA LEU A 269 -7.27 12.37 19.30
C LEU A 269 -7.91 13.70 18.86
N ASN A 270 -8.59 14.39 19.77
CA ASN A 270 -9.15 15.71 19.52
C ASN A 270 -8.06 16.76 19.23
N PHE A 271 -6.91 16.67 19.91
CA PHE A 271 -5.77 17.55 19.64
C PHE A 271 -5.21 17.33 18.24
N TYR A 272 -5.01 16.06 17.84
CA TYR A 272 -4.58 15.69 16.49
C TYR A 272 -5.52 16.25 15.42
N LEU A 273 -6.83 15.96 15.52
CA LEU A 273 -7.85 16.44 14.58
C LEU A 273 -7.86 17.97 14.49
N ARG A 274 -7.74 18.66 15.63
CA ARG A 274 -7.70 20.13 15.66
C ARG A 274 -6.46 20.67 14.94
N CYS A 275 -5.28 20.09 15.15
CA CYS A 275 -4.07 20.50 14.46
C CYS A 275 -4.16 20.29 12.93
N CYS A 276 -4.70 19.16 12.47
CA CYS A 276 -4.93 18.89 11.05
C CYS A 276 -5.91 19.88 10.40
N MET A 277 -6.87 20.40 11.17
CA MET A 277 -7.84 21.37 10.68
C MET A 277 -7.30 22.81 10.65
N GLU A 278 -6.43 23.18 11.60
CA GLU A 278 -5.80 24.50 11.68
C GLU A 278 -4.77 24.73 10.54
N GLU A 279 -4.11 23.69 10.04
CA GLU A 279 -3.07 23.79 8.99
C GLU A 279 -3.57 24.28 7.62
N LYS A 280 -4.88 24.19 7.31
CA LYS A 280 -5.44 24.66 6.04
C LYS A 280 -5.43 26.19 5.88
N THR A 281 -5.03 26.95 6.92
CA THR A 281 -5.13 28.43 6.93
C THR A 281 -3.78 29.17 6.99
N SER A 282 -2.65 28.47 7.10
CA SER A 282 -1.34 29.08 7.35
C SER A 282 -0.39 28.95 6.17
N LYS A 283 0.21 30.08 5.75
CA LYS A 283 1.24 30.14 4.71
C LYS A 283 2.47 29.29 5.10
N ARG A 284 3.05 28.60 4.10
CA ARG A 284 4.07 27.54 4.16
C ARG A 284 5.45 27.86 4.78
N ASP A 285 5.63 28.98 5.47
CA ASP A 285 6.98 29.45 5.84
C ASP A 285 7.33 29.37 7.34
N ALA A 286 6.65 28.53 8.13
CA ALA A 286 7.03 28.31 9.53
C ALA A 286 7.24 26.82 9.84
N PRO A 287 8.48 26.31 9.82
CA PRO A 287 8.78 25.03 10.46
C PRO A 287 8.81 25.28 11.97
N THR A 288 8.02 24.55 12.78
CA THR A 288 8.41 23.99 14.11
C THR A 288 7.27 23.65 15.08
N LYS A 289 6.04 24.15 14.95
CA LYS A 289 5.07 23.96 16.06
C LYS A 289 4.59 22.52 16.24
N TYR A 290 4.48 21.74 15.16
CA TYR A 290 3.96 20.37 15.21
C TYR A 290 4.77 19.40 14.35
N GLN A 291 6.11 19.41 14.45
CA GLN A 291 6.96 18.47 13.70
C GLN A 291 6.54 17.00 13.92
N TRP A 292 6.19 16.65 15.15
CA TRP A 292 5.71 15.31 15.49
C TRP A 292 4.45 14.91 14.71
N LEU A 293 3.57 15.87 14.36
CA LEU A 293 2.35 15.61 13.57
C LEU A 293 2.71 15.30 12.12
N ALA A 294 3.62 16.08 11.54
CA ALA A 294 4.14 15.83 10.21
C ALA A 294 4.83 14.46 10.13
N ASP A 295 5.63 14.10 11.14
CA ASP A 295 6.28 12.80 11.24
C ASP A 295 5.25 11.66 11.35
N CYS A 296 4.17 11.85 12.14
CA CYS A 296 3.07 10.89 12.24
C CYS A 296 2.32 10.73 10.91
N GLU A 297 1.98 11.82 10.23
CA GLU A 297 1.33 11.75 8.92
C GLU A 297 2.23 11.07 7.90
N GLN A 298 3.52 11.39 7.88
CA GLN A 298 4.49 10.73 7.00
C GLN A 298 4.58 9.23 7.30
N PHE A 299 4.58 8.84 8.58
CA PHE A 299 4.54 7.43 8.96
C PHE A 299 3.25 6.74 8.49
N ARG A 300 2.09 7.38 8.62
CA ARG A 300 0.79 6.86 8.10
C ARG A 300 0.79 6.67 6.59
N GLN A 301 1.61 7.44 5.86
CA GLN A 301 1.78 7.26 4.41
C GLN A 301 2.71 6.11 4.03
N SER A 302 3.49 5.55 4.96
CA SER A 302 4.41 4.46 4.67
C SER A 302 3.70 3.17 4.24
N HIS A 303 4.37 2.38 3.40
CA HIS A 303 3.83 1.11 2.89
C HIS A 303 3.56 0.13 4.04
N LEU A 304 4.54 -0.02 4.95
CA LEU A 304 4.44 -0.84 6.15
C LEU A 304 3.18 -0.51 6.96
N TYR A 305 2.91 0.77 7.21
CA TYR A 305 1.74 1.18 7.96
C TYR A 305 0.45 0.73 7.27
N ARG A 306 0.33 1.01 5.96
CA ARG A 306 -0.83 0.64 5.16
C ARG A 306 -1.09 -0.86 5.18
N PHE A 307 -0.05 -1.68 4.97
CA PHE A 307 -0.19 -3.13 5.02
C PHE A 307 -0.49 -3.66 6.42
N ALA A 308 0.10 -3.07 7.47
CA ALA A 308 -0.24 -3.42 8.85
C ALA A 308 -1.70 -3.11 9.17
N MET A 309 -2.25 -1.97 8.72
CA MET A 309 -3.66 -1.64 8.91
C MET A 309 -4.59 -2.58 8.17
N ILE A 310 -4.25 -2.97 6.92
CA ILE A 310 -5.01 -3.98 6.17
C ILE A 310 -4.96 -5.33 6.89
N MET A 311 -3.78 -5.76 7.35
CA MET A 311 -3.59 -7.01 8.08
C MET A 311 -4.46 -7.06 9.34
N MET A 312 -4.45 -5.97 10.13
CA MET A 312 -5.26 -5.89 11.34
C MET A 312 -6.76 -5.84 11.03
N GLY A 313 -7.17 -5.10 10.00
CA GLY A 313 -8.56 -5.05 9.55
C GLY A 313 -9.08 -6.39 9.05
N MET A 314 -8.27 -7.12 8.28
CA MET A 314 -8.61 -8.46 7.80
C MET A 314 -8.73 -9.46 8.95
N LYS A 315 -7.77 -9.44 9.88
CA LYS A 315 -7.81 -10.27 11.09
C LYS A 315 -9.08 -9.99 11.89
N GLN A 316 -9.45 -8.72 12.08
CA GLN A 316 -10.69 -8.37 12.77
C GLN A 316 -11.94 -8.93 12.08
N GLU A 317 -12.05 -8.83 10.76
CA GLU A 317 -13.20 -9.41 10.03
C GLU A 317 -13.22 -10.94 10.11
N MET A 318 -12.06 -11.59 10.05
CA MET A 318 -11.97 -13.04 10.25
C MET A 318 -12.39 -13.46 11.66
N ASP A 319 -11.93 -12.74 12.70
CA ASP A 319 -12.30 -13.00 14.08
C ASP A 319 -13.81 -12.85 14.29
N LEU A 320 -14.42 -11.80 13.71
CA LEU A 320 -15.87 -11.57 13.76
C LEU A 320 -16.66 -12.66 13.00
N ALA A 321 -16.16 -13.11 11.86
CA ALA A 321 -16.77 -14.20 11.11
C ALA A 321 -16.70 -15.52 11.88
N ASN A 322 -15.57 -15.79 12.54
CA ASN A 322 -15.37 -16.98 13.36
C ASN A 322 -16.34 -17.03 14.56
N VAL A 323 -16.68 -15.89 15.17
CA VAL A 323 -17.67 -15.82 16.28
C VAL A 323 -19.03 -16.36 15.88
N VAL A 324 -19.42 -16.19 14.60
CA VAL A 324 -20.69 -16.70 14.06
C VAL A 324 -20.50 -17.97 13.22
N ASN A 325 -19.33 -18.60 13.29
CA ASN A 325 -18.96 -19.83 12.57
C ASN A 325 -19.12 -19.73 11.05
N VAL A 326 -18.75 -18.59 10.47
CA VAL A 326 -18.76 -18.37 9.02
C VAL A 326 -17.37 -18.00 8.52
N LYS A 327 -17.10 -18.30 7.25
CA LYS A 327 -15.84 -17.93 6.61
C LYS A 327 -15.96 -16.56 5.95
N PHE A 328 -15.00 -15.68 6.21
CA PHE A 328 -14.85 -14.42 5.48
C PHE A 328 -13.71 -14.52 4.46
N ASP A 329 -14.04 -14.24 3.21
CA ASP A 329 -13.05 -14.10 2.12
C ASP A 329 -13.28 -12.75 1.41
N ALA A 330 -12.28 -11.87 1.48
CA ALA A 330 -12.29 -10.54 0.84
C ALA A 330 -11.94 -10.58 -0.66
N TYR A 331 -11.47 -11.72 -1.15
CA TYR A 331 -10.95 -11.92 -2.49
C TYR A 331 -11.85 -12.84 -3.30
N ARG A 332 -11.71 -12.74 -4.62
CA ARG A 332 -12.38 -13.62 -5.58
C ARG A 332 -11.63 -14.93 -5.73
N GLN A 333 -12.37 -16.01 -5.87
CA GLN A 333 -11.77 -17.27 -6.31
C GLN A 333 -11.33 -17.18 -7.76
N LEU A 334 -10.24 -17.88 -8.08
CA LEU A 334 -9.73 -17.98 -9.44
C LEU A 334 -10.76 -18.69 -10.32
N VAL A 335 -11.08 -18.06 -11.45
CA VAL A 335 -11.93 -18.67 -12.48
C VAL A 335 -11.14 -19.80 -13.13
N LYS A 336 -11.67 -21.02 -13.07
CA LYS A 336 -11.08 -22.16 -13.80
C LYS A 336 -11.32 -21.96 -15.30
N ILE A 337 -10.24 -21.75 -16.06
CA ILE A 337 -10.29 -21.46 -17.51
C ILE A 337 -9.99 -22.67 -18.39
N ASP A 338 -9.74 -23.85 -17.81
CA ASP A 338 -9.22 -25.03 -18.52
C ASP A 338 -10.07 -25.48 -19.71
N HIS A 339 -11.37 -25.18 -19.69
CA HIS A 339 -12.32 -25.58 -20.73
C HIS A 339 -12.87 -24.40 -21.56
N ASN A 340 -12.45 -23.16 -21.28
CA ASN A 340 -12.95 -21.98 -21.98
C ASN A 340 -11.88 -21.41 -22.92
N VAL A 341 -11.99 -21.74 -24.21
CA VAL A 341 -11.04 -21.33 -25.26
C VAL A 341 -10.95 -19.80 -25.34
N THR A 342 -12.08 -19.09 -25.30
CA THR A 342 -12.11 -17.62 -25.36
C THR A 342 -11.38 -16.97 -24.18
N LEU A 343 -11.56 -17.49 -22.96
CA LEU A 343 -10.85 -16.96 -21.79
C LEU A 343 -9.35 -17.30 -21.84
N LYS A 344 -8.96 -18.45 -22.40
CA LYS A 344 -7.54 -18.77 -22.64
C LYS A 344 -6.91 -17.80 -23.62
N ASP A 345 -7.58 -17.53 -24.75
CA ASP A 345 -7.10 -16.60 -25.78
C ASP A 345 -6.99 -15.18 -25.24
N LEU A 346 -7.99 -14.74 -24.45
CA LEU A 346 -7.94 -13.45 -23.77
C LEU A 346 -6.78 -13.39 -22.77
N THR A 347 -6.59 -14.43 -21.94
CA THR A 347 -5.50 -14.50 -20.95
C THR A 347 -4.13 -14.45 -21.60
N ALA A 348 -3.96 -15.07 -22.78
CA ALA A 348 -2.71 -14.99 -23.55
C ALA A 348 -2.44 -13.59 -24.11
N GLN A 349 -3.48 -12.79 -24.36
CA GLN A 349 -3.38 -11.44 -24.92
C GLN A 349 -3.27 -10.34 -23.86
N ILE A 350 -3.80 -10.54 -22.65
CA ILE A 350 -3.76 -9.57 -21.54
C ILE A 350 -2.38 -8.97 -21.30
N PRO A 351 -1.27 -9.75 -21.29
CA PRO A 351 0.07 -9.18 -21.12
C PRO A 351 0.43 -8.11 -22.16
N TYR A 352 -0.01 -8.26 -23.41
CA TYR A 352 0.25 -7.27 -24.46
C TYR A 352 -0.47 -5.95 -24.17
N TYR A 353 -1.73 -6.00 -23.78
CA TYR A 353 -2.51 -4.81 -23.41
C TYR A 353 -1.97 -4.14 -22.15
N PHE A 354 -1.61 -4.94 -21.14
CA PHE A 354 -0.97 -4.44 -19.93
C PHE A 354 0.33 -3.71 -20.26
N ASN A 355 1.21 -4.33 -21.06
CA ASN A 355 2.47 -3.72 -21.48
C ASN A 355 2.26 -2.43 -22.27
N ALA A 356 1.22 -2.36 -23.12
CA ALA A 356 0.89 -1.14 -23.85
C ALA A 356 0.43 -0.01 -22.90
N CYS A 357 -0.48 -0.30 -21.97
CA CYS A 357 -0.91 0.67 -20.96
C CYS A 357 0.24 1.11 -20.05
N TYR A 358 1.08 0.16 -19.65
CA TYR A 358 2.24 0.40 -18.80
C TYR A 358 3.27 1.29 -19.50
N LEU A 359 3.54 1.06 -20.79
CA LEU A 359 4.40 1.92 -21.60
C LEU A 359 3.85 3.36 -21.69
N VAL A 360 2.54 3.51 -21.89
CA VAL A 360 1.89 4.85 -21.89
C VAL A 360 2.05 5.53 -20.54
N MET A 361 1.90 4.80 -19.42
CA MET A 361 2.09 5.35 -18.08
C MET A 361 3.53 5.80 -17.84
N ILE A 362 4.52 5.01 -18.25
CA ILE A 362 5.94 5.39 -18.14
C ILE A 362 6.23 6.63 -19.01
N MET A 363 5.75 6.65 -20.25
CA MET A 363 5.93 7.80 -21.15
C MET A 363 5.32 9.09 -20.59
N TRP A 364 4.26 8.99 -19.80
CA TRP A 364 3.63 10.14 -19.16
C TRP A 364 4.39 10.65 -17.93
N LEU A 365 5.09 9.76 -17.22
CA LEU A 365 5.92 10.09 -16.06
C LEU A 365 7.34 10.57 -16.42
N SER A 366 7.77 10.33 -17.66
CA SER A 366 9.07 10.76 -18.23
C SER A 366 8.96 12.16 -18.81
#